data_AF-A0A523NJU3-F1
#
_entry.id   AF-A0A523NJU3-F1
#
_cell.length_a   1.000
_cell.length_b   1.000
_cell.length_c   1.000
_cell.angle_alpha   90.00
_cell.angle_beta   90.00
_cell.angle_gamma   90.00
#
_symmetry.space_group_name_H-M   'P 1'
#
loop_
_entity.id
_entity.type
_entity.pdbx_description
1 polymer ?
#
loop_
_entity_poly.entity_id
_entity_poly.type
_entity_poly.pdbx_seq_one_letter_code
_entity_poly.pdbx_strand_id
1 'polypeptide(L)' 'MFHFELRPEVRKALKNPELFCKGMDTLHWGLIIAMSGVALMMILFFKDPENVLHPTWLLFTGLGLCAWGEWQKYRAK' A
#
# COMPACT_ATOMS: atom_id res chain seq x y z
N MET A 1 -6.22 7.90 -8.79
CA MET A 1 -6.93 6.71 -8.29
C MET A 1 -6.62 5.61 -9.29
N PHE A 2 -5.76 4.65 -8.95
CA PHE A 2 -5.23 3.71 -9.94
C PHE A 2 -6.39 2.94 -10.59
N HIS A 3 -6.45 2.92 -11.91
CA HIS A 3 -7.44 2.15 -12.66
C HIS A 3 -6.94 0.72 -12.83
N PHE A 4 -7.35 -0.15 -11.91
CA PHE A 4 -7.07 -1.56 -12.00
C PHE A 4 -8.19 -2.27 -12.76
N GLU A 5 -7.87 -2.76 -13.95
CA GLU A 5 -8.74 -3.66 -14.69
C GLU A 5 -8.34 -5.11 -14.41
N LEU A 6 -9.28 -5.87 -13.86
CA LEU A 6 -9.11 -7.30 -13.67
C LEU A 6 -9.35 -8.02 -14.98
N ARG A 7 -8.51 -9.03 -15.29
CA ARG A 7 -8.79 -9.94 -16.40
C ARG A 7 -10.18 -10.56 -16.22
N PRO A 8 -10.95 -10.77 -17.30
CA PRO A 8 -12.33 -11.28 -17.22
C PRO A 8 -12.43 -12.61 -16.45
N GLU A 9 -11.42 -13.47 -16.58
CA GLU A 9 -11.30 -14.75 -15.89
C GLU A 9 -11.25 -14.59 -14.35
N VAL A 10 -10.43 -13.65 -13.88
CA VAL A 10 -10.28 -13.35 -12.44
C VAL A 10 -11.54 -12.68 -11.91
N ARG A 11 -12.17 -11.81 -12.72
CA ARG A 11 -13.41 -11.13 -12.34
C ARG A 11 -14.56 -12.11 -12.10
N LYS A 12 -14.65 -13.18 -12.88
CA LYS A 12 -15.66 -14.24 -12.73
C LYS A 12 -15.43 -15.14 -11.50
N ALA A 13 -14.18 -15.24 -11.04
CA ALA A 13 -13.80 -16.06 -9.89
C ALA A 13 -13.95 -15.34 -8.54
N LEU A 14 -14.16 -14.02 -8.54
CA LEU A 14 -14.26 -13.20 -7.34
C LEU A 14 -15.72 -12.95 -6.95
N LYS A 15 -16.04 -13.07 -5.66
CA LYS A 15 -17.36 -12.71 -5.11
C LYS A 15 -17.69 -11.23 -5.29
N ASN A 16 -16.71 -10.33 -5.14
CA ASN A 16 -16.89 -8.89 -5.33
C ASN A 16 -15.66 -8.25 -6.01
N PRO A 17 -15.64 -8.17 -7.35
CA PRO A 17 -14.49 -7.67 -8.09
C PRO A 17 -14.19 -6.18 -7.87
N GLU A 18 -15.19 -5.36 -7.56
CA GLU A 18 -14.99 -3.93 -7.30
C GLU A 18 -14.26 -3.69 -5.99
N LEU A 19 -14.64 -4.44 -4.94
CA LEU A 19 -13.94 -4.39 -3.65
C LEU A 19 -12.49 -4.87 -3.78
N PHE A 20 -12.24 -5.85 -4.66
CA PHE A 20 -10.88 -6.30 -4.95
C PHE A 20 -10.04 -5.19 -5.60
N CYS A 21 -10.56 -4.50 -6.62
CA CYS A 21 -9.88 -3.35 -7.23
C CYS A 21 -9.61 -2.23 -6.21
N LYS A 22 -10.58 -1.92 -5.34
CA LYS A 22 -10.40 -0.95 -4.26
C LYS A 22 -9.33 -1.38 -3.26
N GLY A 23 -9.27 -2.65 -2.91
CA GLY A 23 -8.22 -3.22 -2.07
C GLY A 23 -6.84 -3.10 -2.72
N MET A 24 -6.73 -3.30 -4.04
CA MET A 24 -5.48 -3.08 -4.77
C MET A 24 -5.05 -1.62 -4.82
N ASP A 25 -5.97 -0.66 -5.02
CA ASP A 25 -5.68 0.77 -4.97
C ASP A 25 -5.19 1.19 -3.58
N THR A 26 -5.89 0.75 -2.53
CA THR A 26 -5.49 0.99 -1.13
C THR A 26 -4.07 0.45 -0.87
N LEU A 27 -3.79 -0.78 -1.33
CA LEU A 27 -2.49 -1.41 -1.15
C LEU A 27 -1.37 -0.65 -1.89
N HIS A 28 -1.61 -0.22 -3.13
CA HIS A 28 -0.63 0.56 -3.88
C HIS A 28 -0.33 1.89 -3.20
N TRP A 29 -1.34 2.59 -2.69
CA TRP A 29 -1.13 3.80 -1.90
C TRP A 29 -0.33 3.54 -0.63
N GLY A 30 -0.67 2.48 0.12
CA GLY A 30 0.09 2.07 1.30
C GLY A 30 1.56 1.80 0.98
N LEU A 31 1.82 1.12 -0.14
CA LEU A 31 3.17 0.81 -0.59
C LEU A 31 3.95 2.07 -0.99
N ILE A 32 3.31 3.01 -1.71
CA ILE A 32 3.91 4.31 -2.07
C ILE A 32 4.30 5.09 -0.80
N ILE A 33 3.42 5.15 0.20
CA ILE A 33 3.66 5.85 1.46
C ILE A 33 4.82 5.20 2.21
N ALA A 34 4.83 3.87 2.34
CA ALA A 34 5.91 3.14 3.00
C ALA A 34 7.26 3.36 2.30
N MET A 35 7.31 3.22 0.97
CA MET A 35 8.53 3.44 0.19
C MET A 35 9.02 4.89 0.24
N SER A 36 8.10 5.86 0.31
CA SER A 36 8.47 7.27 0.51
C SER A 36 9.09 7.50 1.89
N GLY A 37 8.56 6.83 2.93
CA GLY A 37 9.17 6.79 4.25
C GLY A 37 10.61 6.27 4.20
N VAL A 38 10.83 5.11 3.57
CA VAL A 38 12.18 4.53 3.40
C VAL A 38 13.11 5.49 2.65
N ALA A 39 12.65 6.12 1.58
CA ALA A 39 13.46 7.07 0.82
C ALA A 39 13.87 8.28 1.66
N LEU A 40 12.96 8.82 2.49
CA LEU A 40 13.27 9.89 3.43
C LEU A 40 14.30 9.45 4.49
N MET A 41 14.16 8.25 5.05
CA MET A 41 15.13 7.69 5.99
C MET A 41 16.52 7.55 5.35
N MET A 42 16.58 7.12 4.09
CA MET A 42 17.84 7.03 3.34
C MET A 42 18.47 8.41 3.13
N ILE A 43 17.69 9.43 2.81
CA ILE A 43 18.20 10.81 2.67
C ILE A 43 18.72 11.33 4.02
N LEU A 44 17.99 11.08 5.11
CA LEU A 44 18.40 11.47 6.46
C LEU A 44 19.66 10.74 6.90
N PHE A 45 19.85 9.48 6.49
CA PHE A 45 21.06 8.73 6.83
C PHE A 45 22.35 9.43 6.38
N PHE A 46 22.32 10.10 5.22
CA PHE A 46 23.47 10.85 4.70
C PHE A 46 23.56 12.30 5.20
N LYS A 47 22.44 12.93 5.58
CA LYS A 47 22.41 14.35 5.96
C LYS A 47 22.38 14.60 7.46
N ASP A 48 21.61 13.79 8.19
CA ASP A 48 21.30 13.97 9.60
C ASP A 48 20.92 12.61 10.23
N PRO A 49 21.93 11.79 10.58
CA PRO A 49 21.73 10.40 10.97
C PRO A 49 20.93 10.25 12.29
N GLU A 50 20.96 11.25 13.15
CA GLU A 50 20.21 11.24 14.42
C GLU A 50 18.69 11.25 14.18
N ASN A 51 18.26 11.87 13.07
CA ASN A 51 16.87 12.02 12.71
C ASN A 51 16.34 10.93 11.76
N VAL A 52 17.15 9.93 11.40
CA VAL A 52 16.80 8.85 10.46
C VAL A 52 15.50 8.13 10.82
N LEU A 53 15.20 7.99 12.11
CA LEU A 53 14.00 7.28 12.57
C LEU A 53 12.75 8.18 12.65
N HIS A 54 12.84 9.49 12.47
CA HIS A 54 11.68 10.39 12.52
C HIS A 54 10.56 10.02 11.54
N PRO A 55 10.85 9.58 10.29
CA PRO A 55 9.80 9.19 9.34
C PRO A 55 9.16 7.82 9.63
N THR A 56 9.45 7.17 10.76
CA THR A 56 8.97 5.80 11.04
C THR A 56 7.44 5.69 11.05
N TRP A 57 6.72 6.76 11.40
CA TRP A 57 5.26 6.78 11.33
C TRP A 57 4.73 6.60 9.89
N LEU A 58 5.49 6.99 8.85
CA LEU A 58 5.14 6.74 7.45
C LEU A 58 5.18 5.25 7.12
N LEU A 59 6.11 4.50 7.73
CA LEU A 59 6.16 3.05 7.56
C LEU A 59 4.93 2.39 8.17
N PHE A 60 4.58 2.75 9.40
CA PHE A 60 3.40 2.17 10.07
C PHE A 60 2.10 2.51 9.35
N THR A 61 1.95 3.76 8.89
CA THR A 61 0.75 4.17 8.12
C THR A 61 0.68 3.48 6.77
N GLY A 62 1.79 3.41 6.03
CA GLY A 62 1.87 2.70 4.75
C GLY A 62 1.58 1.20 4.89
N LEU A 63 2.19 0.53 5.88
CA LEU A 63 1.95 -0.89 6.16
C LEU A 63 0.51 -1.15 6.64
N GLY A 64 -0.06 -0.25 7.44
CA GLY A 64 -1.46 -0.33 7.86
C GLY A 64 -2.42 -0.27 6.67
N LEU A 65 -2.16 0.61 5.70
CA LEU A 65 -2.92 0.68 4.46
C LEU A 65 -2.73 -0.57 3.59
N CYS A 66 -1.52 -1.13 3.52
CA CYS A 66 -1.29 -2.41 2.86
C CYS A 66 -2.10 -3.54 3.49
N ALA A 67 -2.09 -3.66 4.83
CA ALA A 67 -2.87 -4.65 5.55
C ALA A 67 -4.38 -4.47 5.31
N TRP A 68 -4.86 -3.22 5.30
CA TRP A 68 -6.26 -2.91 4.98
C TRP A 68 -6.62 -3.26 3.53
N GLY A 69 -5.72 -2.99 2.58
CA GLY A 69 -5.88 -3.35 1.18
C GLY A 69 -5.94 -4.87 0.97
N GLU A 70 -5.06 -5.63 1.65
CA GLU A 70 -5.09 -7.09 1.63
C GLU A 70 -6.35 -7.66 2.29
N TRP A 71 -6.81 -7.06 3.40
CA TRP A 71 -8.06 -7.47 4.03
C TRP A 71 -9.28 -7.25 3.12
N GLN A 72 -9.33 -6.12 2.40
CA GLN A 72 -10.37 -5.87 1.40
C GLN A 72 -10.30 -6.90 0.26
N LYS A 73 -9.11 -7.25 -0.23
CA LYS A 73 -8.91 -8.29 -1.25
C LYS A 73 -9.35 -9.67 -0.75
N TYR A 74 -9.05 -10.02 0.51
CA TYR A 74 -9.47 -11.28 1.12
C TYR A 74 -11.00 -11.38 1.22
N ARG A 75 -11.67 -10.30 1.63
CA ARG A 75 -13.14 -10.25 1.72
C ARG A 75 -13.83 -10.25 0.34
N ALA A 76 -13.11 -9.81 -0.69
CA ALA A 76 -13.60 -9.73 -2.06
C ALA A 76 -13.50 -11.04 -2.85
N LYS A 77 -12.65 -11.97 -2.39
CA LYS A 77 -12.60 -13.36 -2.87
C LYS A 77 -13.84 -14.10 -2.41
#